data_AF-A0AAW2PB52-F1
#
_entry.id   AF-A0AAW2PB52-F1
#
_cell.length_a   1.000
_cell.length_b   1.000
_cell.length_c   1.000
_cell.angle_alpha   90.00
_cell.angle_beta   90.00
_cell.angle_gamma   90.00
#
_symmetry.space_group_name_H-M   'P 1'
#
loop_
_entity.id
_entity.type
_entity.pdbx_description
1 polymer ?
#
loop_
_entity_poly.entity_id
_entity_poly.type
_entity_poly.pdbx_seq_one_letter_code
_entity_poly.pdbx_strand_id
1 'polypeptide(L)'
;MGTEKESGEVEGVMGTDFFWSYTDEPHASRRRQILSQYPQIRQLFGPDPFAFLKITAVVLLQLWTATFLYNASWLYILIVAYFFGSFLNHNLFLAIHELSHNLAFSTPVYNRWLGIFANLPIGVPMSVTFQKYHLEHHRFQGVDGVDMDVPSLAEAKLSFGYLILSTFVGGGMHPMAGHFISEHYVFSPDQETYSYYGPLNLMTWSVGYHNEHHDFPRIPGAASHRLRRAPEFSTIWIRIDLGAGHLHVYHGQNNWSFSRMKRNISNKVDEN
;
A
#
# COMPACT_ATOMS: atom_id res chain seq x y z
N MET A 1 -10.84 36.43 -39.36
CA MET A 1 -11.46 35.13 -39.04
C MET A 1 -10.39 34.33 -38.30
N GLY A 2 -10.31 34.56 -36.98
CA GLY A 2 -9.27 34.02 -36.11
C GLY A 2 -9.76 32.73 -35.47
N THR A 3 -8.88 31.73 -35.49
CA THR A 3 -9.02 30.45 -34.81
C THR A 3 -8.76 30.62 -33.32
N GLU A 4 -9.77 30.43 -32.47
CA GLU A 4 -9.60 30.27 -31.03
C GLU A 4 -9.56 28.78 -30.69
N LYS A 5 -8.43 28.39 -30.08
CA LYS A 5 -8.25 27.11 -29.40
C LYS A 5 -9.07 27.15 -28.12
N GLU A 6 -10.04 26.26 -27.96
CA GLU A 6 -10.60 25.93 -26.65
C GLU A 6 -9.52 25.24 -25.81
N SER A 7 -8.93 26.00 -24.90
CA SER A 7 -8.23 25.46 -23.74
C SER A 7 -9.28 24.96 -22.75
N GLY A 8 -9.53 23.66 -22.72
CA GLY A 8 -10.28 23.04 -21.64
C GLY A 8 -9.52 23.21 -20.32
N GLU A 9 -9.97 24.16 -19.51
CA GLU A 9 -9.66 24.19 -18.08
C GLU A 9 -10.19 22.89 -17.47
N VAL A 10 -9.28 22.05 -16.99
CA VAL A 10 -9.64 20.93 -16.12
C VAL A 10 -10.03 21.57 -14.78
N GLU A 11 -11.32 21.80 -14.58
CA GLU A 11 -11.87 22.17 -13.27
C GLU A 11 -11.46 21.08 -12.26
N GLY A 12 -10.50 21.41 -11.41
CA GLY A 12 -10.16 20.62 -10.24
C GLY A 12 -11.37 20.57 -9.34
N VAL A 13 -12.04 19.42 -9.29
CA VAL A 13 -13.18 19.18 -8.41
C VAL A 13 -12.71 19.30 -6.97
N MET A 14 -12.98 20.46 -6.34
CA MET A 14 -12.96 20.58 -4.88
C MET A 14 -14.16 19.80 -4.32
N GLY A 15 -14.02 18.48 -4.26
CA GLY A 15 -15.11 17.57 -3.87
C GLY A 15 -15.25 17.50 -2.36
N THR A 16 -16.39 17.93 -1.81
CA THR A 16 -16.84 17.60 -0.44
C THR A 16 -17.34 16.15 -0.32
N ASP A 17 -17.08 15.33 -1.34
CA ASP A 17 -17.53 13.96 -1.53
C ASP A 17 -16.48 13.15 -2.32
N PHE A 18 -16.62 11.83 -2.33
CA PHE A 18 -15.71 10.89 -2.98
C PHE A 18 -15.85 10.84 -4.50
N PHE A 19 -14.80 10.36 -5.18
CA PHE A 19 -14.87 10.05 -6.62
C PHE A 19 -15.60 8.72 -6.83
N TRP A 20 -16.73 8.73 -7.52
CA TRP A 20 -17.53 7.52 -7.78
C TRP A 20 -17.22 6.92 -9.15
N SER A 21 -16.95 5.62 -9.20
CA SER A 21 -16.83 4.83 -10.43
C SER A 21 -17.89 3.73 -10.49
N TYR A 22 -18.34 3.44 -11.71
CA TYR A 22 -19.35 2.42 -12.03
C TYR A 22 -18.77 1.27 -12.85
N THR A 23 -17.45 1.22 -13.03
CA THR A 23 -16.75 0.13 -13.70
C THR A 23 -16.08 -0.79 -12.67
N ASP A 24 -15.81 -2.03 -13.09
CA ASP A 24 -15.00 -2.96 -12.29
C ASP A 24 -13.59 -2.38 -12.04
N GLU A 25 -12.90 -2.92 -11.03
CA GLU A 25 -11.53 -2.52 -10.72
C GLU A 25 -10.57 -2.83 -11.91
N PRO A 26 -9.61 -1.94 -12.21
CA PRO A 26 -8.84 -2.04 -13.45
C PRO A 26 -7.77 -3.13 -13.44
N HIS A 27 -7.30 -3.59 -12.27
CA HIS A 27 -6.16 -4.49 -12.11
C HIS A 27 -6.44 -5.90 -12.61
N ALA A 28 -7.62 -6.49 -12.38
CA ALA A 28 -7.89 -7.83 -12.90
C ALA A 28 -7.93 -7.87 -14.44
N SER A 29 -8.51 -6.85 -15.07
CA SER A 29 -8.58 -6.77 -16.53
C SER A 29 -7.19 -6.52 -17.13
N ARG A 30 -6.43 -5.59 -16.55
CA ARG A 30 -5.07 -5.24 -16.96
C ARG A 30 -4.09 -6.40 -16.74
N ARG A 31 -4.14 -7.11 -15.60
CA ARG A 31 -3.40 -8.37 -15.38
C ARG A 31 -3.60 -9.36 -16.53
N ARG A 32 -4.85 -9.59 -16.97
CA ARG A 32 -5.15 -10.54 -18.07
C ARG A 32 -4.55 -10.08 -19.40
N GLN A 33 -4.65 -8.78 -19.71
CA GLN A 33 -4.07 -8.19 -20.93
C GLN A 33 -2.55 -8.28 -20.93
N ILE A 34 -1.91 -7.97 -19.80
CA ILE A 34 -0.45 -8.05 -19.68
C ILE A 34 0.01 -9.50 -19.80
N LEU A 35 -0.66 -10.46 -19.15
CA LEU A 35 -0.27 -11.88 -19.24
C LEU A 35 -0.50 -12.50 -20.61
N SER A 36 -1.42 -11.96 -21.42
CA SER A 36 -1.61 -12.43 -22.80
C SER A 36 -0.51 -11.92 -23.73
N GLN A 37 -0.05 -10.68 -23.53
CA GLN A 37 1.04 -10.10 -24.31
C GLN A 37 2.42 -10.60 -23.84
N TYR A 38 2.58 -10.84 -22.54
CA TYR A 38 3.85 -11.13 -21.90
C TYR A 38 3.79 -12.35 -20.97
N PRO A 39 3.61 -13.56 -21.53
CA PRO A 39 3.47 -14.78 -20.75
C PRO A 39 4.71 -15.12 -19.90
N GLN A 40 5.89 -14.59 -20.24
CA GLN A 40 7.13 -14.77 -19.48
C GLN A 40 7.05 -14.26 -18.04
N ILE A 41 6.16 -13.31 -17.74
CA ILE A 41 5.93 -12.82 -16.37
C ILE A 41 5.53 -13.94 -15.42
N ARG A 42 4.90 -15.01 -15.93
CA ARG A 42 4.52 -16.18 -15.14
C ARG A 42 5.69 -16.82 -14.39
N GLN A 43 6.92 -16.65 -14.88
CA GLN A 43 8.15 -17.13 -14.23
C GLN A 43 8.51 -16.38 -12.94
N LEU A 44 7.91 -15.20 -12.71
CA LEU A 44 8.16 -14.38 -11.52
C LEU A 44 7.23 -14.74 -10.35
N PHE A 45 6.20 -15.53 -10.59
CA PHE A 45 5.25 -15.96 -9.55
C PHE A 45 5.89 -17.00 -8.65
N GLY A 46 5.59 -16.91 -7.35
CA GLY A 46 6.03 -17.87 -6.35
C GLY A 46 6.57 -17.19 -5.09
N PRO A 47 6.94 -17.99 -4.08
CA PRO A 47 7.44 -17.43 -2.83
C PRO A 47 8.87 -16.87 -2.96
N ASP A 48 9.18 -15.83 -2.17
CA ASP A 48 10.54 -15.41 -1.85
C ASP A 48 11.13 -16.32 -0.75
N PRO A 49 12.09 -17.20 -1.06
CA PRO A 49 12.67 -18.11 -0.08
C PRO A 49 13.45 -17.39 1.04
N PHE A 50 13.82 -16.12 0.85
CA PHE A 50 14.53 -15.33 1.86
C PHE A 50 13.60 -14.56 2.78
N ALA A 51 12.29 -14.53 2.52
CA ALA A 51 11.33 -13.76 3.32
C ALA A 51 11.37 -14.17 4.80
N PHE A 52 11.37 -15.48 5.08
CA PHE A 52 11.47 -16.02 6.44
C PHE A 52 12.70 -15.50 7.20
N LEU A 53 13.86 -15.48 6.55
CA LEU A 53 15.12 -15.04 7.15
C LEU A 53 15.09 -13.53 7.45
N LYS A 54 14.61 -12.72 6.51
CA LYS A 54 14.48 -11.26 6.68
C LYS A 54 13.56 -10.94 7.86
N ILE A 55 12.37 -11.57 7.91
CA ILE A 55 11.39 -11.37 8.98
C ILE A 55 11.97 -11.77 10.33
N THR A 56 12.61 -12.95 10.40
CA THR A 56 13.21 -13.44 11.64
C THR A 56 14.31 -12.51 12.14
N ALA A 57 15.17 -12.01 11.24
CA ALA A 57 16.20 -11.05 11.60
C ALA A 57 15.61 -9.77 12.20
N VAL A 58 14.55 -9.20 11.62
CA VAL A 58 13.92 -7.97 12.12
C VAL A 58 13.21 -8.20 13.46
N VAL A 59 12.50 -9.32 13.63
CA VAL A 59 11.87 -9.67 14.92
C VAL A 59 12.91 -9.81 16.02
N LEU A 60 13.99 -10.57 15.76
CA LEU A 60 15.07 -10.76 16.74
C LEU A 60 15.79 -9.44 17.06
N LEU A 61 15.99 -8.58 16.06
CA LEU A 61 16.58 -7.25 16.26
C LEU A 61 15.71 -6.40 17.20
N GLN A 62 14.39 -6.37 17.00
CA GLN A 62 13.48 -5.64 17.88
C GLN A 62 13.48 -6.18 19.32
N LEU A 63 13.41 -7.51 19.48
CA LEU A 63 13.47 -8.13 20.81
C LEU A 63 14.80 -7.87 21.51
N TRP A 64 15.92 -7.95 20.78
CA TRP A 64 17.24 -7.61 21.30
C TRP A 64 17.30 -6.13 21.73
N THR A 65 16.80 -5.20 20.91
CA THR A 65 16.74 -3.78 21.26
C THR A 65 15.92 -3.55 22.53
N ALA A 66 14.78 -4.25 22.70
CA ALA A 66 14.00 -4.18 23.93
C ALA A 66 14.80 -4.64 25.16
N THR A 67 15.54 -5.76 25.05
CA THR A 67 16.41 -6.22 26.14
C THR A 67 17.57 -5.29 26.44
N PHE A 68 18.13 -4.62 25.43
CA PHE A 68 19.22 -3.66 25.60
C PHE A 68 18.75 -2.39 26.34
N LEU A 69 17.50 -1.99 26.14
CA LEU A 69 16.92 -0.78 26.71
C LEU A 69 16.26 -0.97 28.09
N TYR A 70 16.31 -2.16 28.70
CA TYR A 70 15.54 -2.50 29.90
C TYR A 70 15.75 -1.55 31.10
N ASN A 71 16.95 -0.99 31.24
CA ASN A 71 17.34 -0.05 32.30
C ASN A 71 17.53 1.39 31.80
N ALA A 72 17.18 1.68 30.55
CA ALA A 72 17.29 3.02 29.99
C ALA A 72 16.22 3.96 30.55
N SER A 73 16.48 5.27 30.50
CA SER A 73 15.46 6.26 30.85
C SER A 73 14.31 6.26 29.84
N TRP A 74 13.10 6.58 30.31
CA TRP A 74 11.91 6.66 29.45
C TRP A 74 12.11 7.55 28.21
N LEU A 75 12.79 8.68 28.36
CA LEU A 75 13.07 9.57 27.23
C LEU A 75 13.93 8.88 26.15
N TYR A 76 14.95 8.13 26.56
CA TYR A 76 15.79 7.39 25.62
C TYR A 76 15.01 6.27 24.92
N ILE A 77 14.17 5.54 25.66
CA ILE A 77 13.27 4.52 25.10
C ILE A 77 12.36 5.14 24.05
N LEU A 78 11.74 6.29 24.32
CA LEU A 78 10.85 6.98 23.38
C LEU A 78 11.58 7.43 22.10
N ILE A 79 12.80 7.96 22.23
CA ILE A 79 13.63 8.36 21.09
C ILE A 79 13.97 7.14 20.21
N VAL A 80 14.42 6.03 20.82
CA VAL A 80 14.76 4.81 20.06
C VAL A 80 13.50 4.19 19.45
N ALA A 81 12.39 4.12 20.19
CA ALA A 81 11.12 3.63 19.65
C ALA A 81 10.68 4.45 18.43
N TYR A 82 10.81 5.78 18.48
CA TYR A 82 10.39 6.66 17.40
C TYR A 82 11.32 6.62 16.18
N PHE A 83 12.64 6.65 16.35
CA PHE A 83 13.57 6.74 15.22
C PHE A 83 14.06 5.40 14.68
N PHE A 84 13.91 4.32 15.45
CA PHE A 84 14.40 2.99 15.09
C PHE A 84 13.28 1.96 15.13
N GLY A 85 12.54 1.88 16.25
CA GLY A 85 11.43 0.94 16.42
C GLY A 85 10.34 1.11 15.38
N SER A 86 9.93 2.34 15.06
CA SER A 86 8.92 2.65 14.06
C SER A 86 9.28 2.10 12.67
N PHE A 87 10.53 2.26 12.23
CA PHE A 87 11.01 1.75 10.94
C PHE A 87 10.98 0.21 10.89
N LEU A 88 11.37 -0.45 11.99
CA LEU A 88 11.29 -1.91 12.07
C LEU A 88 9.85 -2.41 12.15
N ASN A 89 8.96 -1.69 12.84
CA ASN A 89 7.53 -2.02 12.87
C ASN A 89 6.87 -1.85 11.50
N HIS A 90 7.16 -0.77 10.79
CA HIS A 90 6.67 -0.56 9.43
C HIS A 90 7.21 -1.64 8.48
N ASN A 91 8.48 -2.03 8.62
CA ASN A 91 9.03 -3.15 7.87
C ASN A 91 8.29 -4.47 8.14
N LEU A 92 7.99 -4.79 9.42
CA LEU A 92 7.24 -6.00 9.78
C LEU A 92 5.78 -5.94 9.33
N PHE A 93 5.14 -4.77 9.36
CA PHE A 93 3.80 -4.58 8.82
C PHE A 93 3.78 -4.89 7.31
N LEU A 94 4.76 -4.39 6.56
CA LEU A 94 4.89 -4.70 5.13
C LEU A 94 5.29 -6.17 4.87
N ALA A 95 6.01 -6.80 5.80
CA ALA A 95 6.23 -8.23 5.73
C ALA A 95 4.92 -9.03 5.93
N ILE A 96 4.08 -8.63 6.89
CA ILE A 96 2.73 -9.20 7.10
C ILE A 96 1.87 -9.02 5.84
N HIS A 97 2.01 -7.89 5.14
CA HIS A 97 1.42 -7.67 3.84
C HIS A 97 1.86 -8.72 2.80
N GLU A 98 3.17 -8.95 2.61
CA GLU A 98 3.65 -10.01 1.71
C GLU A 98 3.14 -11.40 2.10
N LEU A 99 3.10 -11.70 3.41
CA LEU A 99 2.61 -12.97 3.93
C LEU A 99 1.11 -13.18 3.70
N SER A 100 0.33 -12.11 3.62
CA SER A 100 -1.11 -12.17 3.33
C SER A 100 -1.38 -12.79 1.96
N HIS A 101 -0.45 -12.57 1.02
CA HIS A 101 -0.44 -13.15 -0.33
C HIS A 101 0.26 -14.52 -0.42
N ASN A 102 0.69 -15.06 0.72
CA ASN A 102 1.44 -16.32 0.84
C ASN A 102 2.79 -16.32 0.12
N LEU A 103 3.52 -15.20 0.19
CA LEU A 103 4.76 -14.99 -0.56
C LEU A 103 6.03 -15.48 0.16
N ALA A 104 5.96 -16.05 1.38
CA ALA A 104 7.12 -16.68 2.00
C ALA A 104 7.15 -18.20 1.78
N PHE A 105 5.98 -18.85 1.72
CA PHE A 105 5.86 -20.29 1.52
C PHE A 105 4.70 -20.63 0.58
N SER A 106 4.82 -21.69 -0.22
CA SER A 106 3.71 -22.17 -1.04
C SER A 106 2.54 -22.73 -0.20
N THR A 107 2.78 -23.11 1.05
CA THR A 107 1.76 -23.64 1.96
C THR A 107 1.18 -22.51 2.83
N PRO A 108 -0.12 -22.16 2.71
CA PRO A 108 -0.69 -20.99 3.37
C PRO A 108 -0.55 -20.96 4.89
N VAL A 109 -0.68 -22.11 5.55
CA VAL A 109 -0.61 -22.18 7.03
C VAL A 109 0.74 -21.72 7.59
N TYR A 110 1.84 -21.94 6.86
CA TYR A 110 3.17 -21.49 7.28
C TYR A 110 3.32 -19.97 7.20
N ASN A 111 2.72 -19.33 6.19
CA ASN A 111 2.68 -17.87 6.11
C ASN A 111 1.85 -17.27 7.25
N ARG A 112 0.73 -17.91 7.62
CA ARG A 112 -0.08 -17.46 8.76
C ARG A 112 0.70 -17.52 10.08
N TRP A 113 1.39 -18.63 10.35
CA TRP A 113 2.24 -18.73 11.55
C TRP A 113 3.40 -17.74 11.53
N LEU A 114 4.06 -17.57 10.39
CA LEU A 114 5.12 -16.57 10.24
C LEU A 114 4.57 -15.15 10.42
N GLY A 115 3.34 -14.88 10.00
CA GLY A 115 2.67 -13.59 10.18
C GLY A 115 2.34 -13.31 11.64
N ILE A 116 1.89 -14.31 12.39
CA ILE A 116 1.71 -14.20 13.85
C ILE A 116 3.06 -13.92 14.53
N PHE A 117 4.12 -14.59 14.10
CA PHE A 117 5.47 -14.36 14.63
C PHE A 117 5.99 -12.95 14.29
N ALA A 118 5.84 -12.49 13.04
CA ALA A 118 6.18 -11.13 12.61
C ALA A 118 5.41 -10.06 13.40
N ASN A 119 4.21 -10.38 13.87
CA ASN A 119 3.36 -9.48 14.64
C ASN A 119 3.81 -9.34 16.11
N LEU A 120 4.68 -10.21 16.64
CA LEU A 120 5.03 -10.21 18.07
C LEU A 120 5.56 -8.84 18.55
N PRO A 121 6.51 -8.17 17.86
CA PRO A 121 7.02 -6.88 18.32
C PRO A 121 6.02 -5.72 18.17
N ILE A 122 5.02 -5.85 17.31
CA ILE A 122 3.99 -4.82 17.07
C ILE A 122 3.02 -4.73 18.27
N GLY A 123 2.83 -5.82 19.03
CA GLY A 123 2.03 -5.84 20.27
C GLY A 123 0.51 -5.80 20.09
N VAL A 124 0.00 -5.48 18.89
CA VAL A 124 -1.43 -5.50 18.55
C VAL A 124 -1.70 -6.65 17.57
N PRO A 125 -2.55 -7.63 17.90
CA PRO A 125 -2.78 -8.79 17.05
C PRO A 125 -3.55 -8.38 15.77
N MET A 126 -2.83 -8.20 14.67
CA MET A 126 -3.41 -7.68 13.42
C MET A 126 -3.14 -8.56 12.20
N SER A 127 -2.16 -9.47 12.23
CA SER A 127 -1.76 -10.22 11.04
C SER A 127 -2.87 -11.02 10.35
N VAL A 128 -3.72 -11.72 11.11
CA VAL A 128 -4.80 -12.56 10.55
C VAL A 128 -5.96 -11.73 10.04
N THR A 129 -6.33 -10.67 10.76
CA THR A 129 -7.39 -9.75 10.34
C THR A 129 -6.95 -8.92 9.14
N PHE A 130 -5.71 -8.42 9.15
CA PHE A 130 -5.10 -7.74 8.02
C PHE A 130 -5.12 -8.62 6.78
N GLN A 131 -4.72 -9.89 6.86
CA GLN A 131 -4.79 -10.80 5.72
C GLN A 131 -6.19 -10.88 5.10
N LYS A 132 -7.23 -10.97 5.94
CA LYS A 132 -8.62 -11.01 5.44
C LYS A 132 -8.97 -9.73 4.68
N TYR A 133 -8.86 -8.59 5.35
CA TYR A 133 -9.31 -7.31 4.80
C TYR A 133 -8.47 -6.85 3.62
N HIS A 134 -7.16 -7.13 3.65
CA HIS A 134 -6.27 -6.81 2.55
C HIS A 134 -6.58 -7.63 1.29
N LEU A 135 -6.93 -8.92 1.43
CA LEU A 135 -7.36 -9.73 0.28
C LEU A 135 -8.73 -9.29 -0.26
N GLU A 136 -9.63 -8.82 0.61
CA GLU A 136 -10.90 -8.19 0.21
C GLU A 136 -10.64 -6.91 -0.58
N HIS A 137 -9.72 -6.06 -0.13
CA HIS A 137 -9.28 -4.86 -0.85
C HIS A 137 -8.75 -5.17 -2.26
N HIS A 138 -7.83 -6.12 -2.40
CA HIS A 138 -7.33 -6.54 -3.73
C HIS A 138 -8.42 -7.07 -4.67
N ARG A 139 -9.48 -7.66 -4.11
CA ARG A 139 -10.57 -8.27 -4.89
C ARG A 139 -11.68 -7.27 -5.21
N PHE A 140 -11.96 -6.36 -4.30
CA PHE A 140 -13.11 -5.46 -4.32
C PHE A 140 -12.67 -3.99 -4.12
N GLN A 141 -11.52 -3.63 -4.71
CA GLN A 141 -10.93 -2.30 -4.56
C GLN A 141 -11.95 -1.19 -4.84
N GLY A 142 -12.08 -0.26 -3.89
CA GLY A 142 -12.99 0.87 -3.98
C GLY A 142 -14.45 0.55 -3.66
N VAL A 143 -14.86 -0.72 -3.46
CA VAL A 143 -16.27 -1.06 -3.21
C VAL A 143 -16.71 -0.58 -1.83
N ASP A 144 -17.66 0.36 -1.80
CA ASP A 144 -18.12 0.99 -0.57
C ASP A 144 -18.75 -0.04 0.38
N GLY A 145 -18.31 -0.01 1.65
CA GLY A 145 -18.75 -0.95 2.69
C GLY A 145 -18.12 -2.35 2.64
N VAL A 146 -17.29 -2.65 1.63
CA VAL A 146 -16.53 -3.92 1.52
C VAL A 146 -15.03 -3.66 1.63
N ASP A 147 -14.52 -2.69 0.87
CA ASP A 147 -13.13 -2.29 0.93
C ASP A 147 -12.87 -1.40 2.15
N MET A 148 -12.20 -1.95 3.15
CA MET A 148 -11.89 -1.25 4.40
C MET A 148 -10.82 -0.16 4.25
N ASP A 149 -10.12 -0.10 3.11
CA ASP A 149 -9.14 0.96 2.83
C ASP A 149 -9.82 2.25 2.33
N VAL A 150 -11.13 2.18 2.07
CA VAL A 150 -11.97 3.31 1.70
C VAL A 150 -12.66 3.86 2.95
N PRO A 151 -12.42 5.13 3.32
CA PRO A 151 -13.04 5.70 4.50
C PRO A 151 -14.54 5.91 4.30
N SER A 152 -15.29 5.74 5.39
CA SER A 152 -16.68 6.17 5.49
C SER A 152 -16.79 7.71 5.43
N LEU A 153 -17.98 8.22 5.14
CA LEU A 153 -18.24 9.67 5.19
C LEU A 153 -17.98 10.25 6.59
N ALA A 154 -18.23 9.48 7.64
CA ALA A 154 -17.94 9.90 9.02
C ALA A 154 -16.43 10.04 9.24
N GLU A 155 -15.64 9.01 8.90
CA GLU A 155 -14.18 9.05 9.03
C GLU A 155 -13.56 10.18 8.19
N ALA A 156 -14.04 10.37 6.96
CA ALA A 156 -13.56 11.43 6.07
C ALA A 156 -13.89 12.84 6.60
N LYS A 157 -15.12 13.06 7.10
CA LYS A 157 -15.54 14.35 7.68
C LYS A 157 -14.89 14.62 9.04
N LEU A 158 -14.56 13.58 9.79
CA LEU A 158 -14.07 13.73 11.16
C LEU A 158 -12.60 14.10 11.28
N SER A 159 -11.76 14.14 10.22
CA SER A 159 -10.33 14.02 10.54
C SER A 159 -9.24 14.58 9.64
N PHE A 160 -8.64 15.67 10.14
CA PHE A 160 -7.18 15.84 10.12
C PHE A 160 -6.54 15.22 11.39
N GLY A 161 -7.17 15.41 12.57
CA GLY A 161 -6.62 14.94 13.86
C GLY A 161 -6.59 13.42 14.04
N TYR A 162 -7.64 12.71 13.64
CA TYR A 162 -7.67 11.24 13.71
C TYR A 162 -6.73 10.61 12.67
N LEU A 163 -6.55 11.18 11.46
CA LEU A 163 -5.52 10.74 10.50
C LEU A 163 -4.09 10.92 11.03
N ILE A 164 -3.80 12.04 11.69
CA ILE A 164 -2.49 12.27 12.31
C ILE A 164 -2.27 11.27 13.45
N LEU A 165 -3.26 11.08 14.33
CA LEU A 165 -3.13 10.17 15.47
C LEU A 165 -3.06 8.71 15.03
N SER A 166 -3.81 8.30 14.01
CA SER A 166 -3.77 6.94 13.46
C SER A 166 -2.47 6.67 12.70
N THR A 167 -1.94 7.65 11.96
CA THR A 167 -0.60 7.57 11.35
C THR A 167 0.48 7.48 12.44
N PHE A 168 0.34 8.28 13.50
CA PHE A 168 1.26 8.29 14.64
C PHE A 168 1.29 6.94 15.38
N VAL A 169 0.13 6.33 15.60
CA VAL A 169 0.00 5.06 16.34
C VAL A 169 0.24 3.83 15.45
N GLY A 170 -0.18 3.87 14.18
CA GLY A 170 -0.14 2.74 13.26
C GLY A 170 1.14 2.61 12.45
N GLY A 171 1.66 3.70 11.88
CA GLY A 171 2.85 3.70 11.01
C GLY A 171 4.07 4.41 11.60
N GLY A 172 3.90 5.17 12.68
CA GLY A 172 4.89 6.12 13.18
C GLY A 172 4.98 7.36 12.27
N MET A 173 5.33 8.53 12.83
CA MET A 173 5.62 9.73 12.04
C MET A 173 7.00 9.60 11.37
N HIS A 174 7.10 8.77 10.32
CA HIS A 174 8.29 8.66 9.50
C HIS A 174 7.96 8.70 8.00
N PRO A 175 8.89 9.16 7.15
CA PRO A 175 8.65 9.30 5.70
C PRO A 175 8.15 8.02 5.01
N MET A 176 8.51 6.84 5.53
CA MET A 176 8.04 5.58 4.94
C MET A 176 6.55 5.35 5.11
N ALA A 177 5.86 5.96 6.09
CA ALA A 177 4.42 5.76 6.31
C ALA A 177 3.56 6.55 5.32
N GLY A 178 4.13 7.60 4.72
CA GLY A 178 3.43 8.43 3.73
C GLY A 178 3.14 7.71 2.41
N HIS A 179 3.77 6.56 2.15
CA HIS A 179 3.56 5.82 0.91
C HIS A 179 2.12 5.31 0.76
N PHE A 180 1.48 4.84 1.84
CA PHE A 180 0.07 4.41 1.85
C PHE A 180 -0.90 5.51 1.41
N ILE A 181 -0.54 6.77 1.68
CA ILE A 181 -1.34 7.90 1.23
C ILE A 181 -1.13 8.07 -0.27
N SER A 182 0.11 8.16 -0.73
CA SER A 182 0.44 8.38 -2.15
C SER A 182 0.00 7.26 -3.08
N GLU A 183 -0.06 6.02 -2.58
CA GLU A 183 -0.37 4.83 -3.36
C GLU A 183 -1.83 4.75 -3.79
N HIS A 184 -2.75 5.41 -3.07
CA HIS A 184 -4.20 5.40 -3.35
C HIS A 184 -4.82 6.79 -3.43
N TYR A 185 -4.02 7.86 -3.34
CA TYR A 185 -4.52 9.21 -3.52
C TYR A 185 -4.87 9.39 -5.00
N VAL A 186 -6.11 9.76 -5.32
CA VAL A 186 -6.55 9.91 -6.72
C VAL A 186 -5.99 11.22 -7.27
N PHE A 187 -4.90 11.16 -8.03
CA PHE A 187 -4.32 12.33 -8.70
C PHE A 187 -4.91 12.56 -10.10
N SER A 188 -5.35 11.48 -10.76
CA SER A 188 -6.08 11.49 -12.02
C SER A 188 -7.25 10.52 -11.92
N PRO A 189 -8.46 10.86 -12.42
CA PRO A 189 -9.63 9.99 -12.37
C PRO A 189 -9.43 8.63 -13.07
N ASP A 190 -8.52 8.54 -14.04
CA ASP A 190 -8.28 7.34 -14.84
C ASP A 190 -7.34 6.32 -14.17
N GLN A 191 -6.73 6.67 -13.03
CA GLN A 191 -5.85 5.78 -12.29
C GLN A 191 -6.06 5.88 -10.77
N GLU A 192 -6.29 4.74 -10.15
CA GLU A 192 -6.70 4.66 -8.74
C GLU A 192 -5.55 4.34 -7.79
N THR A 193 -4.46 3.82 -8.34
CA THR A 193 -3.31 3.32 -7.60
C THR A 193 -2.02 3.81 -8.24
N TYR A 194 -0.97 4.00 -7.45
CA TYR A 194 0.26 4.64 -7.93
C TYR A 194 1.51 3.99 -7.37
N SER A 195 2.50 3.80 -8.24
CA SER A 195 3.79 3.24 -7.85
C SER A 195 4.83 4.33 -7.57
N TYR A 196 5.61 4.12 -6.51
CA TYR A 196 6.84 4.82 -6.15
C TYR A 196 8.09 3.95 -6.41
N TYR A 197 9.05 4.47 -7.17
CA TYR A 197 10.26 3.73 -7.58
C TYR A 197 11.55 4.17 -6.88
N GLY A 198 11.46 4.91 -5.78
CA GLY A 198 12.64 5.44 -5.11
C GLY A 198 13.29 4.47 -4.09
N PRO A 199 14.33 4.93 -3.39
CA PRO A 199 15.19 4.10 -2.55
C PRO A 199 14.48 3.48 -1.34
N LEU A 200 13.33 4.01 -0.91
CA LEU A 200 12.59 3.45 0.24
C LEU A 200 12.16 1.99 0.00
N ASN A 201 12.01 1.57 -1.26
CA ASN A 201 11.70 0.18 -1.63
C ASN A 201 12.69 -0.86 -1.05
N LEU A 202 13.93 -0.47 -0.75
CA LEU A 202 14.91 -1.34 -0.10
C LEU A 202 14.51 -1.73 1.33
N MET A 203 13.73 -0.89 2.01
CA MET A 203 13.28 -1.08 3.39
C MET A 203 11.80 -1.43 3.48
N THR A 204 11.03 -1.26 2.40
CA THR A 204 9.57 -1.44 2.38
C THR A 204 9.11 -2.63 1.54
N TRP A 205 9.92 -3.70 1.47
CA TRP A 205 9.57 -4.90 0.70
C TRP A 205 9.20 -4.63 -0.76
N SER A 206 9.69 -3.54 -1.35
CA SER A 206 9.31 -3.09 -2.70
C SER A 206 7.80 -2.88 -2.90
N VAL A 207 7.04 -2.59 -1.84
CA VAL A 207 5.60 -2.26 -1.91
C VAL A 207 5.34 -1.03 -2.79
N GLY A 208 6.32 -0.12 -2.92
CA GLY A 208 6.20 1.04 -3.79
C GLY A 208 5.99 0.66 -5.26
N TYR A 209 6.25 -0.57 -5.70
CA TYR A 209 5.76 -1.10 -6.98
C TYR A 209 4.26 -1.45 -6.87
N HIS A 210 3.44 -0.50 -6.45
CA HIS A 210 2.08 -0.75 -5.95
C HIS A 210 1.09 -1.12 -7.05
N ASN A 211 1.17 -0.47 -8.21
CA ASN A 211 0.38 -0.89 -9.37
C ASN A 211 0.73 -2.32 -9.78
N GLU A 212 2.02 -2.61 -9.89
CA GLU A 212 2.48 -3.95 -10.21
C GLU A 212 2.04 -4.99 -9.18
N HIS A 213 2.01 -4.61 -7.90
CA HIS A 213 1.51 -5.43 -6.82
C HIS A 213 0.01 -5.74 -6.97
N HIS A 214 -0.84 -4.73 -7.18
CA HIS A 214 -2.26 -4.94 -7.39
C HIS A 214 -2.58 -5.77 -8.64
N ASP A 215 -1.81 -5.56 -9.72
CA ASP A 215 -1.94 -6.37 -10.91
C ASP A 215 -1.41 -7.79 -10.70
N PHE A 216 -0.34 -7.98 -9.93
CA PHE A 216 0.32 -9.27 -9.71
C PHE A 216 0.62 -9.54 -8.23
N PRO A 217 -0.40 -9.71 -7.37
CA PRO A 217 -0.20 -9.80 -5.91
C PRO A 217 0.53 -11.07 -5.46
N ARG A 218 0.76 -12.00 -6.39
CA ARG A 218 1.50 -13.26 -6.17
C ARG A 218 2.93 -13.24 -6.72
N ILE A 219 3.42 -12.08 -7.12
CA ILE A 219 4.83 -11.83 -7.41
C ILE A 219 5.42 -11.15 -6.16
N PRO A 220 6.45 -11.72 -5.53
CA PRO A 220 7.03 -11.13 -4.33
C PRO A 220 7.73 -9.83 -4.66
N GLY A 221 7.75 -8.88 -3.72
CA GLY A 221 8.40 -7.59 -3.91
C GLY A 221 9.87 -7.70 -4.36
N ALA A 222 10.58 -8.73 -3.89
CA ALA A 222 11.94 -9.04 -4.32
C ALA A 222 12.08 -9.27 -5.84
N ALA A 223 11.01 -9.68 -6.53
CA ALA A 223 10.95 -9.88 -7.98
C ALA A 223 10.26 -8.73 -8.72
N SER A 224 9.50 -7.86 -8.06
CA SER A 224 8.73 -6.77 -8.70
C SER A 224 9.60 -5.80 -9.50
N HIS A 225 10.85 -5.55 -9.07
CA HIS A 225 11.79 -4.74 -9.84
C HIS A 225 12.10 -5.30 -11.25
N ARG A 226 11.92 -6.60 -11.48
CA ARG A 226 12.11 -7.25 -12.78
C ARG A 226 10.99 -6.91 -13.76
N LEU A 227 9.77 -6.67 -13.26
CA LEU A 227 8.66 -6.14 -14.06
C LEU A 227 9.00 -4.75 -14.61
N ARG A 228 9.76 -3.93 -13.88
CA ARG A 228 10.18 -2.60 -14.34
C ARG A 228 11.33 -2.63 -15.34
N ARG A 229 12.30 -3.54 -15.17
CA ARG A 229 13.56 -3.51 -15.94
C ARG A 229 13.41 -3.93 -17.39
N ALA A 230 12.30 -4.53 -17.78
CA ALA A 230 12.08 -4.89 -19.16
C ALA A 230 11.46 -3.69 -19.92
N PRO A 231 12.09 -3.18 -21.00
CA PRO A 231 11.64 -2.02 -21.75
C PRO A 231 10.17 -2.11 -22.20
N GLU A 232 9.70 -3.32 -22.50
CA GLU A 232 8.33 -3.64 -22.91
C GLU A 232 7.25 -3.33 -21.85
N PHE A 233 7.64 -3.19 -20.57
CA PHE A 233 6.72 -2.91 -19.46
C PHE A 233 6.70 -1.44 -19.03
N SER A 234 7.62 -0.64 -19.57
CA SER A 234 7.85 0.75 -19.11
C SER A 234 6.71 1.72 -19.42
N THR A 235 5.79 1.34 -20.31
CA THR A 235 4.64 2.11 -20.83
C THR A 235 3.29 1.69 -20.26
N ILE A 236 3.23 0.64 -19.43
CA ILE A 236 1.97 0.04 -18.98
C ILE A 236 1.33 0.80 -17.80
N TRP A 237 2.15 1.52 -17.03
CA TRP A 237 1.75 2.15 -15.76
C TRP A 237 1.89 3.67 -15.84
N ILE A 238 0.82 4.43 -15.53
CA ILE A 238 0.96 5.89 -15.29
C ILE A 238 1.73 6.05 -13.98
N ARG A 239 2.71 6.94 -13.99
CA ARG A 239 3.68 7.10 -12.90
C ARG A 239 3.35 8.31 -12.05
N ILE A 240 3.70 8.22 -10.76
CA ILE A 240 3.90 9.39 -9.93
C ILE A 240 5.34 9.37 -9.43
N ASP A 241 6.14 10.29 -9.96
CA ASP A 241 7.47 10.54 -9.40
C ASP A 241 7.29 11.40 -8.14
N LEU A 242 7.31 10.75 -6.97
CA LEU A 242 7.44 11.43 -5.67
C LEU A 242 8.86 11.99 -5.51
N GLY A 243 9.27 12.90 -6.39
CA GLY A 243 10.32 13.85 -6.10
C GLY A 243 9.86 14.82 -5.01
N ALA A 244 10.80 15.58 -4.44
CA ALA A 244 10.58 16.57 -3.37
C ALA A 244 9.43 17.58 -3.63
N GLY A 245 8.92 17.66 -4.86
CA GLY A 245 7.81 18.53 -5.25
C GLY A 245 6.39 18.01 -4.94
N HIS A 246 6.18 16.74 -4.56
CA HIS A 246 4.81 16.27 -4.33
C HIS A 246 4.26 16.67 -2.96
N LEU A 247 5.10 16.92 -1.95
CA LEU A 247 4.69 17.50 -0.66
C LEU A 247 3.99 18.88 -0.81
N HIS A 248 4.20 19.56 -1.94
CA HIS A 248 3.52 20.82 -2.27
C HIS A 248 2.08 20.63 -2.75
N VAL A 249 1.74 19.49 -3.38
CA VAL A 249 0.34 19.15 -3.69
C VAL A 249 -0.43 18.93 -2.37
N TYR A 250 0.28 18.48 -1.32
CA TYR A 250 -0.26 18.29 0.03
C TYR A 250 -0.75 19.55 0.77
N HIS A 251 -0.36 20.74 0.31
CA HIS A 251 -0.68 21.99 1.02
C HIS A 251 -1.84 22.79 0.42
N GLY A 252 -2.36 22.41 -0.76
CA GLY A 252 -3.31 23.24 -1.52
C GLY A 252 -4.75 22.73 -1.62
N GLN A 253 -5.02 21.46 -1.27
CA GLN A 253 -6.35 20.86 -1.40
C GLN A 253 -6.94 20.60 -0.01
N ASN A 254 -8.07 21.22 0.35
CA ASN A 254 -8.65 21.08 1.70
C ASN A 254 -9.39 19.76 1.96
N ASN A 255 -9.38 18.79 1.02
CA ASN A 255 -10.24 17.60 1.05
C ASN A 255 -9.46 16.27 0.93
N TRP A 256 -8.29 16.18 1.56
CA TRP A 256 -7.42 14.99 1.65
C TRP A 256 -8.18 13.67 1.83
N SER A 257 -9.15 13.67 2.75
CA SER A 257 -9.88 12.47 3.17
C SER A 257 -10.85 11.93 2.12
N PHE A 258 -11.18 12.72 1.09
CA PHE A 258 -12.10 12.35 0.01
C PHE A 258 -11.39 11.92 -1.29
N SER A 259 -10.05 11.98 -1.32
CA SER A 259 -9.24 11.54 -2.47
C SER A 259 -9.06 10.02 -2.50
N ARG A 260 -10.20 9.32 -2.64
CA ARG A 260 -10.33 7.86 -2.80
C ARG A 260 -11.43 7.57 -3.81
N MET A 261 -11.24 6.54 -4.63
CA MET A 261 -12.29 6.07 -5.54
C MET A 261 -13.25 5.14 -4.79
N LYS A 262 -14.55 5.47 -4.84
CA LYS A 262 -15.65 4.64 -4.37
C LYS A 262 -16.38 3.99 -5.53
N ARG A 263 -16.88 2.78 -5.30
CA ARG A 263 -17.69 2.01 -6.23
C ARG A 263 -18.92 1.49 -5.51
N ASN A 264 -20.05 1.58 -6.18
CA ASN A 264 -21.27 0.91 -5.74
C ASN A 264 -21.54 -0.26 -6.69
N ILE A 265 -21.23 -1.47 -6.24
CA ILE A 265 -21.51 -2.71 -7.00
C ILE A 265 -22.57 -3.50 -6.24
N SER A 266 -23.74 -2.87 -6.03
CA SER A 266 -24.88 -3.43 -5.30
C SER A 266 -25.44 -4.74 -5.87
N ASN A 267 -25.00 -5.18 -7.06
CA ASN A 267 -25.58 -6.33 -7.75
C ASN A 267 -24.60 -7.51 -8.01
N LYS A 268 -23.35 -7.50 -7.50
CA LYS A 268 -22.38 -8.59 -7.79
C LYS A 268 -21.88 -9.38 -6.57
N VAL A 269 -22.22 -8.98 -5.35
CA VAL A 269 -21.74 -9.66 -4.13
C VAL A 269 -22.47 -11.00 -3.91
N ASP A 270 -23.66 -11.17 -4.47
CA ASP A 270 -24.51 -12.36 -4.28
C ASP A 270 -24.28 -13.50 -5.30
N GLU A 271 -23.35 -13.36 -6.25
CA GLU A 271 -23.13 -14.35 -7.33
C GLU A 271 -21.87 -15.24 -7.18
N ASN A 272 -21.22 -15.32 -6.02
CA ASN A 272 -20.08 -16.26 -5.82
C ASN A 272 -20.11 -17.01 -4.49
#